data_AF-A0A6A8ML36-F1
#
_entry.id   AF-A0A6A8ML36-F1
#
_cell.length_a   1.000
_cell.length_b   1.000
_cell.length_c   1.000
_cell.angle_alpha   90.00
_cell.angle_beta   90.00
_cell.angle_gamma   90.00
#
_symmetry.space_group_name_H-M   'P 1'
#
loop_
_entity.id
_entity.type
_entity.pdbx_description
1 polymer ?
#
loop_
_entity_poly.entity_id
_entity_poly.type
_entity_poly.pdbx_seq_one_letter_code
_entity_poly.pdbx_strand_id
1 'polypeptide(L)'
;MNFEEFWQELKKLLNITNDFQTADKQKPFVAKRGIESIVIMPESSNKKYEIDKDEFRTIWNLAKEQVLNGIYKPSNFQKNTYKSSYILTLMKEILNK
;
A
#
# COMPACT_ATOMS: atom_id res chain seq x y z
N MET A 1 -10.12 11.61 -6.32
CA MET A 1 -9.49 10.45 -6.99
C MET A 1 -10.31 9.19 -6.74
N ASN A 2 -10.64 8.46 -7.81
CA ASN A 2 -11.23 7.11 -7.76
C ASN A 2 -10.12 6.02 -7.70
N PHE A 3 -10.50 4.76 -7.52
CA PHE A 3 -9.52 3.67 -7.35
C PHE A 3 -8.68 3.41 -8.61
N GLU A 4 -9.27 3.49 -9.81
CA GLU A 4 -8.53 3.21 -11.05
C GLU A 4 -7.47 4.29 -11.32
N GLU A 5 -7.80 5.57 -11.08
CA GLU A 5 -6.84 6.67 -11.13
C GLU A 5 -5.69 6.44 -10.16
N PHE A 6 -6.01 6.14 -8.90
CA PHE A 6 -5.02 5.81 -7.88
C PHE A 6 -4.13 4.63 -8.31
N TRP A 7 -4.72 3.57 -8.86
CA TRP A 7 -3.99 2.37 -9.26
C TRP A 7 -2.99 2.65 -10.39
N GLN A 8 -3.35 3.53 -11.33
CA GLN A 8 -2.43 3.95 -12.38
C GLN A 8 -1.31 4.83 -11.82
N GLU A 9 -1.62 5.78 -10.93
CA GLU A 9 -0.61 6.62 -10.26
C GLU A 9 0.35 5.79 -9.40
N LEU A 10 -0.16 4.79 -8.67
CA LEU A 10 0.67 3.86 -7.92
C LEU A 10 1.62 3.09 -8.84
N LYS A 11 1.13 2.56 -9.96
CA LYS A 11 2.00 1.86 -10.94
C LYS A 11 3.06 2.78 -11.53
N LYS A 12 2.74 4.06 -11.78
CA LYS A 12 3.73 5.06 -12.23
C LYS A 12 4.77 5.32 -11.15
N LEU A 13 4.34 5.49 -9.89
CA LEU A 13 5.23 5.68 -8.74
C LEU A 13 6.23 4.52 -8.62
N LEU A 14 5.74 3.27 -8.73
CA LEU A 14 6.55 2.06 -8.65
C LEU A 14 7.51 1.86 -9.83
N ASN A 15 7.40 2.64 -10.91
CA ASN A 15 8.44 2.67 -11.95
C ASN A 15 9.58 3.64 -11.61
N ILE A 16 9.35 4.56 -10.68
CA ILE A 16 10.28 5.64 -10.31
C ILE A 16 10.99 5.32 -8.99
N THR A 17 10.21 4.94 -7.97
CA THR A 17 10.71 4.58 -6.65
C THR A 17 10.16 3.23 -6.22
N ASN A 18 11.02 2.43 -5.61
CA ASN A 18 10.65 1.11 -5.11
C ASN A 18 10.85 1.00 -3.60
N ASP A 19 11.55 1.95 -2.96
CA ASP A 19 11.92 1.88 -1.55
C ASP A 19 10.94 2.71 -0.71
N PHE A 20 10.36 2.08 0.30
CA PHE A 20 9.33 2.66 1.15
C PHE A 20 9.57 2.28 2.61
N GLN A 21 8.92 3.00 3.53
CA GLN A 21 8.93 2.70 4.95
C GLN A 21 7.51 2.64 5.49
N THR A 22 7.17 1.60 6.26
CA THR A 22 5.80 1.47 6.77
C THR A 22 5.45 2.67 7.65
N ALA A 23 4.26 3.23 7.45
CA ALA A 23 3.86 4.46 8.13
C ALA A 23 3.80 4.36 9.67
N ASP A 24 3.60 3.16 10.22
CA ASP A 24 3.44 2.92 11.65
C ASP A 24 4.77 2.69 12.40
N LYS A 25 5.67 1.91 11.82
CA LYS A 25 6.90 1.41 12.47
C LYS A 25 8.17 1.82 11.74
N GLN A 26 8.05 2.60 10.66
CA GLN A 26 9.16 3.02 9.80
C GLN A 26 10.00 1.83 9.32
N LYS A 27 9.36 0.69 9.09
CA LYS A 27 10.06 -0.52 8.64
C LYS A 27 10.28 -0.44 7.13
N PRO A 28 11.52 -0.54 6.65
CA PRO A 28 11.78 -0.46 5.22
C PRO A 28 11.25 -1.69 4.48
N PHE A 29 10.73 -1.45 3.29
CA PHE A 29 10.30 -2.47 2.35
C PHE A 29 10.43 -1.97 0.92
N VAL A 30 10.63 -2.93 0.01
CA VAL A 30 10.61 -2.68 -1.42
C VAL A 30 9.24 -3.04 -1.97
N ALA A 31 8.63 -2.16 -2.75
CA ALA A 31 7.43 -2.45 -3.53
C ALA A 31 7.76 -2.44 -5.02
N LYS A 32 7.26 -3.44 -5.76
CA LYS A 32 7.42 -3.55 -7.20
C LYS A 32 6.08 -3.87 -7.85
N ARG A 33 5.92 -3.40 -9.09
CA ARG A 33 4.76 -3.74 -9.91
C ARG A 33 4.82 -5.22 -10.34
N GLY A 34 3.74 -5.96 -10.06
CA GLY A 34 3.39 -7.22 -10.71
C GLY A 34 2.45 -6.99 -11.89
N ILE A 35 1.95 -8.06 -12.51
CA ILE A 35 1.07 -7.96 -13.68
C ILE A 35 -0.28 -7.33 -13.29
N GLU A 36 -0.96 -7.92 -12.29
CA GLU A 36 -2.21 -7.41 -11.70
C GLU A 36 -2.11 -7.28 -10.17
N SER A 37 -0.88 -7.11 -9.68
CA SER A 37 -0.54 -7.13 -8.27
C SER A 37 0.60 -6.16 -7.95
N ILE A 38 0.81 -5.91 -6.67
CA ILE A 38 2.02 -5.27 -6.13
C ILE A 38 2.78 -6.31 -5.32
N VAL A 39 4.07 -6.48 -5.62
CA VAL A 39 4.97 -7.36 -4.88
C VAL A 39 5.71 -6.55 -3.84
N ILE A 40 5.55 -6.92 -2.58
CA ILE A 40 6.20 -6.33 -1.41
C ILE A 40 7.29 -7.26 -0.90
N MET A 41 8.46 -6.70 -0.63
CA MET A 41 9.62 -7.38 -0.07
C MET A 41 10.14 -6.57 1.13
N PRO A 42 9.74 -6.90 2.36
CA PRO A 42 10.25 -6.21 3.54
C PRO A 42 11.73 -6.52 3.73
N GLU A 43 12.56 -5.54 4.10
CA GLU A 43 13.99 -5.82 4.28
C GLU A 43 14.27 -6.75 5.47
N SER A 44 13.41 -6.71 6.49
CA SER A 44 13.56 -7.54 7.68
C SER A 44 13.26 -9.02 7.46
N SER A 45 12.82 -9.43 6.26
CA SER A 45 12.42 -10.81 5.99
C SER A 45 12.63 -11.19 4.52
N ASN A 46 13.12 -12.40 4.28
CA ASN A 46 13.19 -12.95 2.92
C ASN A 46 11.82 -13.35 2.33
N LYS A 47 10.71 -12.99 3.01
CA LYS A 47 9.35 -13.26 2.53
C LYS A 47 8.95 -12.23 1.48
N LYS A 48 8.27 -12.71 0.45
CA LYS A 48 7.60 -11.87 -0.56
C LYS A 48 6.10 -11.94 -0.33
N TYR A 49 5.46 -10.79 -0.42
CA TYR A 49 4.01 -10.68 -0.33
C TYR A 49 3.49 -10.12 -1.63
N GLU A 50 2.60 -10.85 -2.28
CA GLU A 50 1.89 -10.35 -3.45
C GLU A 50 0.53 -9.83 -2.99
N ILE A 51 0.21 -8.59 -3.31
CA ILE A 51 -1.07 -7.95 -3.03
C ILE A 51 -1.76 -7.77 -4.37
N ASP A 52 -2.82 -8.54 -4.62
CA ASP A 52 -3.59 -8.40 -5.84
C ASP A 52 -4.42 -7.10 -5.85
N LYS A 53 -4.88 -6.70 -7.03
CA LYS A 53 -5.65 -5.48 -7.23
C LYS A 53 -6.94 -5.45 -6.41
N ASP A 54 -7.61 -6.59 -6.19
CA ASP A 54 -8.89 -6.66 -5.48
C ASP A 54 -8.72 -6.58 -3.95
N GLU A 55 -7.68 -7.21 -3.41
CA GLU A 55 -7.21 -7.06 -2.03
C GLU A 55 -6.90 -5.58 -1.77
N PHE A 56 -6.18 -4.94 -2.70
CA PHE A 56 -5.88 -3.51 -2.60
C PHE A 56 -7.15 -2.66 -2.65
N ARG A 57 -8.06 -2.93 -3.60
CA ARG A 57 -9.32 -2.21 -3.75
C ARG A 57 -10.19 -2.32 -2.50
N THR A 58 -10.19 -3.48 -1.85
CA THR A 58 -10.92 -3.71 -0.61
C THR A 58 -10.42 -2.77 0.49
N ILE A 59 -9.10 -2.71 0.70
CA ILE A 59 -8.52 -1.81 1.71
C ILE A 59 -8.71 -0.34 1.32
N TRP A 60 -8.57 -0.01 0.04
CA TRP A 60 -8.82 1.33 -0.47
C TRP A 60 -10.23 1.81 -0.08
N ASN A 61 -11.26 1.02 -0.37
CA ASN A 61 -12.65 1.38 -0.07
C ASN A 61 -12.89 1.58 1.44
N LEU A 62 -12.19 0.84 2.29
CA LEU A 62 -12.33 0.95 3.74
C LEU A 62 -11.52 2.09 4.35
N ALA A 63 -10.35 2.38 3.78
CA ALA A 63 -9.34 3.23 4.40
C ALA A 63 -9.17 4.60 3.75
N LYS A 64 -9.65 4.81 2.52
CA LYS A 64 -9.39 6.04 1.74
C LYS A 64 -9.69 7.31 2.55
N GLU A 65 -10.89 7.41 3.14
CA GLU A 65 -11.28 8.58 3.94
C GLU A 65 -10.39 8.74 5.19
N GLN A 66 -9.98 7.64 5.83
CA GLN A 66 -9.08 7.71 6.99
C GLN A 66 -7.67 8.15 6.59
N VAL A 67 -7.18 7.72 5.42
CA VAL A 67 -5.86 8.10 4.90
C VAL A 67 -5.81 9.57 4.51
N LEU A 68 -6.85 10.05 3.80
CA LEU A 68 -6.99 11.46 3.42
C LEU A 68 -7.04 12.39 4.64
N ASN A 69 -7.73 11.95 5.71
CA ASN A 69 -7.81 12.70 6.96
C ASN A 69 -6.60 12.48 7.89
N GLY A 70 -5.60 11.68 7.48
CA GLY A 70 -4.39 11.41 8.26
C GLY A 70 -4.60 10.58 9.55
N ILE A 71 -5.79 10.00 9.75
CA ILE A 71 -6.21 9.31 10.98
C ILE A 71 -6.29 7.78 10.81
N TYR A 72 -5.41 7.20 9.99
CA TYR A 72 -5.42 5.76 9.73
C TYR A 72 -4.50 4.98 10.68
N LYS A 73 -4.92 3.77 11.07
CA LYS A 73 -4.10 2.81 11.82
C LYS A 73 -4.14 1.44 11.14
N PRO A 74 -2.99 0.82 10.79
CA PRO A 74 -2.96 -0.50 10.16
C PRO A 74 -3.70 -1.60 10.93
N SER A 75 -3.71 -1.51 12.27
CA SER A 75 -4.43 -2.43 13.16
C SER A 75 -5.92 -2.51 12.87
N ASN A 76 -6.54 -1.43 12.37
CA ASN A 76 -7.97 -1.39 12.07
C ASN A 76 -8.35 -2.29 10.88
N PHE A 77 -7.37 -2.66 10.06
CA PHE A 77 -7.57 -3.41 8.82
C PHE A 77 -6.91 -4.80 8.87
N GLN A 78 -6.32 -5.20 10.01
CA GLN A 78 -5.68 -6.51 10.17
C GLN A 78 -6.66 -7.68 9.98
N LYS A 79 -7.96 -7.46 10.26
CA LYS A 79 -9.01 -8.45 10.00
C LYS A 79 -9.26 -8.68 8.50
N ASN A 80 -8.93 -7.70 7.65
CA ASN A 80 -9.08 -7.79 6.20
C ASN A 80 -7.81 -8.33 5.55
N THR A 81 -6.64 -7.85 5.97
CA THR A 81 -5.35 -8.35 5.51
C THR A 81 -4.23 -8.03 6.50
N TYR A 82 -3.30 -8.99 6.68
CA TYR A 82 -2.08 -8.77 7.44
C TYR A 82 -1.07 -7.85 6.71
N LYS A 83 -1.33 -7.52 5.44
CA LYS A 83 -0.50 -6.66 4.59
C LYS A 83 -0.95 -5.18 4.65
N SER A 84 -1.88 -4.85 5.53
CA SER A 84 -2.53 -3.53 5.58
C SER A 84 -1.54 -2.39 5.79
N SER A 85 -0.47 -2.60 6.56
CA SER A 85 0.57 -1.58 6.78
C SER A 85 1.25 -1.15 5.48
N TYR A 86 1.53 -2.09 4.58
CA TYR A 86 2.14 -1.80 3.27
C TYR A 86 1.16 -1.05 2.37
N ILE A 87 -0.09 -1.54 2.30
CA ILE A 87 -1.15 -0.93 1.48
C ILE A 87 -1.39 0.52 1.89
N LEU A 88 -1.56 0.78 3.19
CA LEU A 88 -1.83 2.12 3.71
C LEU A 88 -0.66 3.08 3.49
N THR A 89 0.57 2.58 3.54
CA THR A 89 1.75 3.37 3.23
C THR A 89 1.71 3.83 1.77
N LEU A 90 1.51 2.90 0.83
CA LEU A 90 1.41 3.22 -0.59
C LEU A 90 0.20 4.12 -0.91
N MET A 91 -0.91 3.96 -0.20
CA MET A 91 -2.06 4.87 -0.29
C MET A 91 -1.69 6.29 0.12
N LYS A 92 -1.00 6.46 1.27
CA LYS A 92 -0.57 7.77 1.75
C LYS A 92 0.37 8.47 0.77
N GLU A 93 1.33 7.75 0.19
CA GLU A 93 2.30 8.30 -0.78
C GLU A 93 1.65 8.91 -2.04
N ILE A 94 0.45 8.46 -2.41
CA ILE A 94 -0.31 9.01 -3.55
C ILE A 94 -1.34 10.04 -3.10
N LEU A 95 -2.06 9.76 -2.00
CA LEU A 95 -3.20 10.56 -1.56
C LEU A 95 -2.82 11.83 -0.81
N ASN A 96 -1.67 11.82 -0.10
CA ASN A 96 -1.21 12.95 0.71
C ASN A 96 0.00 13.65 0.05
N LYS A 97 0.09 13.60 -1.28
CA LYS A 97 0.97 14.48 -2.06
C LYS A 97 0.50 15.92 -2.03
#